data_AF-A0A506X274-F1
#
_entry.id   AF-A0A506X274-F1
#
_cell.length_a   1.000
_cell.length_b   1.000
_cell.length_c   1.000
_cell.angle_alpha   90.00
_cell.angle_beta   90.00
_cell.angle_gamma   90.00
#
_symmetry.space_group_name_H-M   'P 1'
#
loop_
_entity.id
_entity.type
_entity.pdbx_description
1 polymer ?
#
loop_
_entity_poly.entity_id
_entity_poly.type
_entity_poly.pdbx_seq_one_letter_code
_entity_poly.pdbx_strand_id
1 'polypeptide(L)' 'LKEPSGLFVGDYGGYMSIGYDSSKYPEPATLDDLLGADYKAAVAINGDPTQAGAAFAAVGLATVQSGGDLDDFQP' A
#
# COMPACT_ATOMS: atom_id res chain seq x y z
N LEU A 1 -18.61 1.55 6.48
CA LEU A 1 -18.18 0.97 7.77
C LEU A 1 -19.13 1.48 8.84
N LYS A 2 -20.03 0.65 9.37
CA LYS A 2 -20.99 1.07 10.40
C LYS A 2 -21.08 -0.03 11.43
N GLU A 3 -20.90 0.33 12.69
CA GLU A 3 -21.06 -0.60 13.81
C GLU A 3 -22.55 -0.99 13.92
N PRO A 4 -22.88 -2.27 14.23
CA PRO A 4 -24.26 -2.78 14.19
C PRO A 4 -25.29 -1.99 15.01
N SER A 5 -24.92 -1.46 16.17
CA SER A 5 -25.80 -0.63 17.00
C SER A 5 -25.93 0.82 16.50
N GLY A 6 -25.07 1.23 15.58
CA GLY A 6 -25.07 2.56 14.97
C GLY A 6 -24.41 3.64 15.82
N LEU A 7 -23.70 3.26 16.90
CA LEU A 7 -22.95 4.20 17.75
C LEU A 7 -21.73 4.78 17.05
N PHE A 8 -21.20 4.08 16.03
CA PHE A 8 -20.04 4.50 15.27
C PHE A 8 -20.24 4.27 13.78
N VAL A 9 -19.81 5.25 12.99
CA VAL A 9 -19.68 5.17 11.53
C VAL A 9 -18.26 5.57 11.16
N GLY A 10 -17.68 4.86 10.20
CA GLY A 10 -16.40 5.28 9.62
C GLY A 10 -16.61 6.58 8.86
N ASP A 11 -15.92 7.64 9.29
CA ASP A 11 -15.99 8.98 8.71
C ASP A 11 -15.24 9.05 7.37
N TYR A 12 -14.04 8.46 7.32
CA TYR A 12 -13.23 8.33 6.11
C TYR A 12 -12.70 6.91 5.96
N GLY A 13 -12.65 6.45 4.71
CA GLY A 13 -11.97 5.22 4.30
C GLY A 13 -11.10 5.50 3.08
N GLY A 14 -10.18 4.60 2.79
CA GLY A 14 -9.31 4.69 1.63
C GLY A 14 -9.14 3.34 0.96
N TYR A 15 -8.91 3.37 -0.34
CA TYR A 15 -8.40 2.22 -1.08
C TYR A 15 -6.92 2.47 -1.34
N MET A 16 -6.12 1.42 -1.16
CA MET A 16 -4.74 1.43 -1.61
C MET A 16 -4.70 0.94 -3.05
N SER A 17 -3.95 1.65 -3.89
CA SER A 17 -3.71 1.28 -5.28
C SER A 17 -2.26 1.56 -5.67
N ILE A 18 -1.80 0.85 -6.70
CA ILE A 18 -0.46 1.05 -7.27
C ILE A 18 -0.66 1.75 -8.61
N GLY A 19 -0.16 2.97 -8.71
CA GLY A 19 -0.12 3.71 -9.97
C GLY A 19 1.17 3.42 -10.72
N TYR A 20 1.09 3.35 -12.06
CA TYR A 20 2.27 3.25 -12.93
C TYR A 20 2.14 4.17 -14.14
N ASP A 21 3.28 4.58 -14.69
CA ASP A 21 3.35 5.33 -15.95
C ASP A 21 3.35 4.34 -17.11
N SER A 22 2.19 4.12 -17.72
CA SER A 22 2.00 3.14 -18.80
C SER A 22 2.74 3.47 -20.10
N SER A 23 3.27 4.69 -20.23
CA SER A 23 4.15 5.05 -21.35
C SER A 23 5.59 4.56 -21.18
N LYS A 24 5.97 4.16 -19.96
CA LYS A 24 7.34 3.77 -19.60
C LYS A 24 7.47 2.37 -19.03
N TYR A 25 6.46 1.91 -18.30
CA TYR A 25 6.52 0.65 -17.60
C TYR A 25 5.38 -0.27 -18.07
N PRO A 26 5.61 -1.59 -18.12
CA PRO A 26 4.52 -2.54 -18.27
C PRO A 26 3.52 -2.41 -17.11
N GLU A 27 2.32 -2.96 -17.28
CA GLU A 27 1.36 -3.06 -16.19
C GLU A 27 1.82 -4.12 -15.18
N PRO A 28 1.98 -3.80 -13.89
CA PRO A 28 2.29 -4.79 -12.88
C PRO A 28 1.04 -5.61 -12.57
N ALA A 29 1.15 -6.93 -12.62
CA ALA A 29 0.06 -7.86 -12.28
C ALA A 29 0.11 -8.24 -10.78
N THR A 30 1.30 -8.24 -10.20
CA THR A 30 1.56 -8.58 -8.80
C THR A 30 2.52 -7.58 -8.15
N LEU A 31 2.61 -7.60 -6.82
CA LEU A 31 3.62 -6.81 -6.12
C LEU A 31 5.05 -7.27 -6.42
N ASP A 32 5.25 -8.56 -6.66
CA ASP A 32 6.57 -9.14 -6.95
C ASP A 32 7.16 -8.61 -8.26
N ASP A 33 6.30 -8.25 -9.22
CA ASP A 33 6.73 -7.65 -10.49
C ASP A 33 7.55 -6.37 -10.26
N LEU A 34 7.23 -5.61 -9.20
CA LEU A 34 7.91 -4.35 -8.86
C LEU A 34 9.36 -4.55 -8.39
N LEU A 35 9.76 -5.78 -8.06
CA LEU A 35 11.15 -6.13 -7.74
C LEU A 35 11.98 -6.45 -9.00
N GLY A 36 11.32 -6.58 -10.16
CA GLY A 36 11.93 -6.91 -11.43
C GLY A 36 12.82 -5.81 -12.01
N ALA A 37 13.64 -6.19 -12.99
CA ALA A 37 14.55 -5.26 -13.67
C ALA A 37 13.83 -4.10 -14.38
N ASP A 38 12.59 -4.33 -14.83
CA ASP A 38 11.77 -3.34 -15.54
C ASP A 38 11.37 -2.15 -14.64
N TYR A 39 11.28 -2.36 -13.33
CA TYR A 39 10.93 -1.32 -12.35
C TYR A 39 12.13 -0.85 -11.51
N LYS A 40 13.35 -1.21 -11.91
CA LYS A 40 14.56 -0.85 -11.17
C LYS A 40 14.65 0.67 -10.99
N ALA A 41 14.72 1.11 -9.74
CA ALA A 41 14.75 2.52 -9.34
C ALA A 41 13.50 3.34 -9.74
N ALA A 42 12.37 2.68 -10.04
CA ALA A 42 11.11 3.32 -10.42
C ALA A 42 10.05 3.30 -9.32
N VAL A 43 10.20 2.44 -8.30
CA VAL A 43 9.22 2.26 -7.22
C VAL A 43 9.45 3.30 -6.14
N ALA A 44 8.38 3.99 -5.74
CA ALA A 44 8.40 5.00 -4.69
C ALA A 44 7.12 4.97 -3.85
N ILE A 45 7.21 5.44 -2.60
CA ILE A 45 6.09 5.63 -1.68
C ILE A 45 6.03 7.10 -1.23
N ASN A 46 4.95 7.48 -0.53
CA ASN A 46 4.68 8.86 -0.14
C ASN A 46 5.55 9.35 1.05
N GLY A 47 6.87 9.31 0.90
CA GLY A 47 7.84 9.78 1.89
C GLY A 47 8.28 8.71 2.90
N ASP A 48 8.69 9.17 4.07
CA ASP A 48 9.18 8.32 5.17
C ASP A 48 8.01 7.64 5.90
N PRO A 49 7.92 6.30 5.92
CA PRO A 49 6.83 5.58 6.57
C PRO A 49 6.78 5.75 8.09
N THR A 50 7.86 6.22 8.74
CA THR A 50 7.85 6.53 10.18
C THR A 50 7.22 7.90 10.49
N GLN A 51 6.98 8.72 9.46
CA GLN A 51 6.49 10.09 9.59
C GLN A 51 5.20 10.35 8.81
N ALA A 52 4.97 9.62 7.70
CA ALA A 52 3.82 9.81 6.82
C ALA A 52 2.87 8.61 6.86
N GLY A 53 1.63 8.83 7.32
CA GLY A 53 0.63 7.76 7.45
C GLY A 53 0.30 7.03 6.14
N ALA A 54 0.37 7.70 4.99
CA ALA A 54 0.19 7.06 3.68
C ALA A 54 1.36 6.14 3.32
N ALA A 55 2.60 6.51 3.66
CA ALA A 55 3.76 5.66 3.47
C ALA A 55 3.74 4.47 4.45
N PHE A 56 3.33 4.68 5.70
CA PHE A 56 3.08 3.60 6.65
C PHE A 56 2.04 2.59 6.12
N ALA A 57 0.92 3.09 5.59
CA ALA A 57 -0.10 2.24 4.97
C ALA A 57 0.43 1.48 3.75
N ALA A 58 1.35 2.04 2.98
CA ALA A 58 2.00 1.35 1.86
C ALA A 58 2.89 0.19 2.33
N VAL A 59 3.62 0.35 3.44
CA VAL A 59 4.38 -0.74 4.08
C VAL A 59 3.43 -1.84 4.55
N GLY A 60 2.31 -1.47 5.18
CA GLY A 60 1.29 -2.43 5.61
C GLY A 60 0.67 -3.22 4.46
N LEU A 61 0.32 -2.55 3.36
CA LEU A 61 -0.14 -3.23 2.15
C LEU A 61 0.89 -4.23 1.63
N ALA A 62 2.15 -3.80 1.50
CA ALA A 62 3.20 -4.68 0.99
C ALA A 62 3.42 -5.90 1.90
N THR A 63 3.39 -5.70 3.22
CA THR A 63 3.57 -6.74 4.24
C THR A 63 2.47 -7.81 4.14
N VAL A 64 1.20 -7.39 4.21
CA VAL A 64 0.06 -8.32 4.19
C VAL A 64 -0.03 -9.05 2.84
N GLN A 65 0.19 -8.34 1.73
CA GLN A 65 0.14 -8.95 0.40
C GLN A 65 1.33 -9.88 0.12
N SER A 66 2.42 -9.78 0.89
CA SER A 66 3.58 -10.68 0.81
C SER A 66 3.50 -11.84 1.81
N GLY A 67 2.34 -12.04 2.44
CA GLY A 67 2.08 -13.17 3.35
C GLY A 67 2.39 -12.91 4.83
N GLY A 68 2.75 -11.66 5.20
CA GLY A 68 2.85 -11.24 6.59
C GLY A 68 1.48 -10.89 7.19
N ASP A 69 1.49 -10.43 8.44
CA ASP A 69 0.29 -10.02 9.17
C ASP A 69 0.36 -8.57 9.68
N LEU A 70 -0.60 -8.19 10.54
CA LEU A 70 -0.70 -6.83 11.05
C LEU A 70 0.35 -6.51 12.12
N ASP A 71 0.95 -7.52 12.75
CA ASP A 71 1.98 -7.33 13.78
C ASP A 71 3.37 -7.13 13.15
N ASP A 72 3.54 -7.48 11.88
CA ASP A 72 4.81 -7.34 11.12
C ASP A 72 5.14 -5.88 10.72
N PHE A 73 4.19 -4.94 10.80
CA PHE A 73 4.41 -3.52 10.50
C PHE A 73 3.85 -2.62 11.62
N GLN A 74 4.64 -2.42 12.67
CA GLN A 74 4.28 -1.55 13.78
C GLN A 74 5.09 -0.24 13.72
N PRO A 75 4.56 0.89 14.25
CA PRO A 75 5.32 2.12 14.44
C PRO A 75 6.56 1.95 15.34
#